data_AF-A0A496AMW3-F1
#
_entry.id   AF-A0A496AMW3-F1
#
_cell.length_a   1.000
_cell.length_b   1.000
_cell.length_c   1.000
_cell.angle_alpha   90.00
_cell.angle_beta   90.00
_cell.angle_gamma   90.00
#
_symmetry.space_group_name_H-M   'P 1'
#
loop_
_entity.id
_entity.type
_entity.pdbx_description
1 polymer ?
#
loop_
_entity_poly.entity_id
_entity_poly.type
_entity_poly.pdbx_seq_one_letter_code
_entity_poly.pdbx_strand_id
1 'polypeptide(L)' 'MKNTFKWILYSLILLFLILHNDIWFWKSPQIVFGLPVGLLFHILFCLGTSLLMYFIVKYAWSEK' A
#
# COMPACT_ATOMS: atom_id res chain seq x y z
N MET A 1 0.44 15.60 18.69
CA MET A 1 -0.30 14.96 17.57
C MET A 1 0.47 14.92 16.25
N LYS A 2 1.24 15.95 15.84
CA LYS A 2 2.03 15.92 14.59
C LYS A 2 2.99 14.72 14.48
N ASN A 3 3.62 14.31 15.58
CA ASN A 3 4.56 13.17 15.57
C ASN A 3 3.85 11.82 15.41
N THR A 4 2.71 11.60 16.08
CA THR A 4 1.96 10.33 15.98
C THR A 4 1.51 10.04 14.55
N PHE A 5 1.08 11.07 13.81
CA PHE A 5 0.66 10.90 12.41
C PHE A 5 1.82 10.49 11.49
N LYS A 6 3.02 11.07 11.68
CA LYS A 6 4.22 10.65 10.95
C LYS A 6 4.58 9.20 11.24
N TRP A 7 4.47 8.76 12.49
CA TRP A 7 4.70 7.36 12.86
C TRP A 7 3.69 6.41 12.21
N ILE A 8 2.41 6.80 12.14
CA ILE A 8 1.39 6.01 11.43
C ILE A 8 1.76 5.85 9.94
N LEU A 9 2.20 6.94 9.29
CA LEU A 9 2.64 6.87 7.89
C LEU A 9 3.84 5.95 7.70
N TYR A 10 4.84 6.01 8.58
CA TYR A 10 6.00 5.11 8.52
C TYR A 10 5.61 3.64 8.80
N SER A 11 4.70 3.39 9.75
CA SER A 11 4.16 2.05 9.97
C SER A 11 3.39 1.52 8.75
N LEU A 12 2.65 2.39 8.06
CA LEU A 12 1.98 2.05 6.81
C LEU A 12 2.97 1.70 5.70
N ILE A 13 4.12 2.37 5.59
CA ILE A 13 5.18 1.98 4.65
C ILE A 13 5.65 0.56 4.94
N LEU A 14 5.94 0.25 6.21
CA LEU A 14 6.39 -1.08 6.61
C LEU A 14 5.35 -2.15 6.28
N LEU A 15 4.08 -1.86 6.52
CA LEU A 15 2.97 -2.74 6.16
C LEU A 15 2.91 -2.97 4.65
N PHE A 16 2.96 -1.91 3.84
CA PHE A 16 2.96 -2.02 2.38
C PHE A 16 4.18 -2.77 1.85
N LEU A 17 5.35 -2.61 2.47
CA LEU A 17 6.55 -3.38 2.13
C LEU A 17 6.34 -4.89 2.34
N ILE A 18 5.66 -5.29 3.42
CA ILE A 18 5.31 -6.69 3.65
C ILE A 18 4.28 -7.17 2.63
N LEU A 19 3.25 -6.37 2.36
CA LEU A 19 2.19 -6.70 1.40
C LEU A 19 2.71 -6.77 -0.04
N HIS A 20 3.77 -6.05 -0.39
CA HIS A 20 4.39 -6.07 -1.71
C HIS A 20 4.93 -7.46 -2.10
N ASN A 21 5.23 -8.31 -1.13
CA ASN A 21 5.74 -9.65 -1.45
C ASN A 21 4.71 -10.45 -2.24
N ASP A 22 5.14 -11.03 -3.35
CA ASP A 22 4.30 -11.80 -4.28
C ASP A 22 3.74 -13.11 -3.71
N ILE A 23 3.87 -13.37 -2.40
CA ILE A 23 3.54 -14.65 -1.78
C ILE A 23 2.04 -14.85 -1.51
N TRP A 24 1.25 -13.78 -1.40
CA TRP A 24 -0.11 -13.84 -0.86
C TRP A 24 -1.11 -14.57 -1.77
N PHE A 25 -1.05 -14.30 -3.07
CA PHE A 25 -2.01 -14.84 -4.05
C PHE A 25 -1.34 -15.62 -5.18
N TRP A 26 -0.05 -15.96 -5.05
CA TRP A 26 0.75 -16.61 -6.09
C TRP A 26 0.13 -17.89 -6.66
N LYS A 27 -0.51 -18.68 -5.79
CA LYS A 27 -1.10 -19.98 -6.16
C LYS A 27 -2.64 -19.95 -6.22
N SER A 28 -3.26 -18.78 -6.07
CA SER A 28 -4.72 -18.70 -6.04
C SER A 28 -5.29 -18.67 -7.46
N PRO A 29 -6.13 -19.66 -7.85
CA PRO A 29 -6.78 -19.68 -9.15
C PRO A 29 -8.05 -18.82 -9.18
N GLN A 30 -8.38 -18.12 -8.10
CA GLN A 30 -9.63 -17.38 -7.98
C GLN A 30 -9.68 -16.21 -8.98
N ILE A 31 -10.85 -16.03 -9.59
CA ILE A 31 -11.13 -14.93 -10.52
C ILE A 31 -12.19 -14.05 -9.87
N VAL A 32 -11.92 -12.75 -9.79
CA VAL A 32 -12.79 -11.73 -9.19
C VAL A 32 -12.98 -10.61 -10.21
N PHE A 33 -14.23 -10.24 -10.51
CA PHE A 33 -14.57 -9.27 -11.57
C PHE A 33 -13.96 -9.58 -12.94
N GLY A 34 -13.74 -10.87 -13.26
CA GLY A 34 -13.12 -11.29 -14.52
C GLY A 34 -11.59 -11.20 -14.55
N LEU A 35 -10.95 -10.84 -13.44
CA LEU A 35 -9.49 -10.75 -13.31
C LEU A 35 -8.97 -11.80 -12.31
N PRO A 36 -7.75 -12.35 -12.51
CA PRO A 36 -7.09 -13.15 -11.48
C PRO A 36 -6.98 -12.35 -10.18
N VAL A 37 -7.27 -12.98 -9.04
CA VAL A 37 -7.24 -12.32 -7.73
C VAL A 37 -5.86 -11.72 -7.42
N GLY A 38 -4.78 -12.37 -7.87
CA GLY A 38 -3.42 -11.84 -7.74
C GLY A 38 -3.22 -10.54 -8.53
N LEU A 39 -3.83 -10.40 -9.70
CA LEU A 39 -3.78 -9.16 -10.48
C LEU A 39 -4.60 -8.05 -9.79
N LEU A 40 -5.81 -8.37 -9.33
CA LEU A 40 -6.64 -7.41 -8.60
C LEU A 40 -5.94 -6.91 -7.33
N PHE A 41 -5.27 -7.81 -6.61
CA PHE A 41 -4.43 -7.47 -5.46
C PHE A 41 -3.34 -6.45 -5.83
N HIS A 42 -2.60 -6.68 -6.92
CA HIS A 42 -1.57 -5.75 -7.40
C HIS A 42 -2.12 -4.38 -7.81
N ILE A 43 -3.27 -4.35 -8.50
CA ILE A 43 -3.91 -3.08 -8.88
C ILE A 43 -4.24 -2.26 -7.62
N LEU A 44 -4.87 -2.88 -6.63
CA LEU A 44 -5.21 -2.22 -5.37
C LEU A 44 -3.97 -1.80 -4.59
N PHE A 45 -2.93 -2.63 -4.59
CA PHE A 45 -1.65 -2.32 -3.97
C PHE A 45 -1.02 -1.07 -4.59
N CYS A 46 -0.94 -0.97 -5.92
CA CYS A 46 -0.44 0.22 -6.62
C CYS A 46 -1.22 1.48 -6.25
N LEU A 47 -2.56 1.43 -6.31
CA LEU A 47 -3.42 2.56 -5.94
C LEU A 47 -3.19 2.99 -4.48
N GLY A 48 -3.15 2.03 -3.55
CA GLY A 48 -2.89 2.29 -2.14
C GLY A 48 -1.50 2.90 -1.90
N THR A 49 -0.48 2.43 -2.63
CA THR A 49 0.90 2.92 -2.50
C THR A 49 1.05 4.34 -3.04
N SER A 50 0.43 4.64 -4.19
CA SER A 50 0.39 6.01 -4.74
C SER A 50 -0.29 6.98 -3.77
N LEU A 51 -1.39 6.56 -3.14
CA LEU A 51 -2.09 7.36 -2.14
C LEU A 51 -1.27 7.55 -0.87
N LEU A 52 -0.62 6.49 -0.37
CA LEU A 52 0.29 6.58 0.77
C LEU A 52 1.43 7.56 0.49
N MET A 53 2.03 7.50 -0.70
CA MET A 53 3.11 8.41 -1.08
C MET A 53 2.64 9.86 -1.17
N TYR A 54 1.44 10.12 -1.70
CA TYR A 54 0.82 11.45 -1.66
C TYR A 54 0.73 11.98 -0.23
N PHE A 55 0.27 11.16 0.72
CA PHE A 55 0.17 11.55 2.13
C PHE A 55 1.54 11.78 2.77
N ILE A 56 2.55 10.97 2.44
CA ILE A 56 3.92 11.16 2.93
C ILE A 56 4.49 12.50 2.45
N VAL A 57 4.41 12.79 1.16
CA VAL A 57 4.94 14.04 0.61
C VAL A 57 4.21 15.25 1.22
N LYS A 58 2.88 15.16 1.35
CA LYS A 58 2.06 16.26 1.88
C LYS A 58 2.28 16.52 3.37
N TYR A 59 2.44 15.48 4.19
CA TYR A 59 2.38 15.61 5.65
C TYR A 59 3.68 15.24 6.38
N ALA A 60 4.50 14.35 5.84
CA ALA A 60 5.77 13.95 6.43
C ALA A 60 6.95 14.77 5.90
N TRP A 61 6.95 15.08 4.59
CA TRP A 61 8.04 15.79 3.89
C TRP A 61 7.92 17.32 3.96
N SER A 62 6.71 17.89 3.95
CA SER A 62 6.55 19.35 3.92
C SER A 62 7.10 20.01 5.19
N GLU A 63 8.34 20.52 5.11
CA GLU A 63 9.01 21.33 6.14
C GLU A 63 8.53 22.80 6.11
N LYS A 64 7.21 22.99 6.30
CA LYS A 64 6.65 24.29 6.69
C LYS A 64 5.93 24.16 8.02
#